data_AF-A0A1F1Q948-F1
#
_entry.id   AF-A0A1F1Q948-F1
#
_cell.length_a   1.000
_cell.length_b   1.000
_cell.length_c   1.000
_cell.angle_alpha   90.00
_cell.angle_beta   90.00
_cell.angle_gamma   90.00
#
_symmetry.space_group_name_H-M   'P 1'
#
loop_
_entity.id
_entity.type
_entity.pdbx_description
1 polymer ?
#
loop_
_entity_poly.entity_id
_entity_poly.type
_entity_poly.pdbx_seq_one_letter_code
_entity_poly.pdbx_strand_id
1 'polypeptide(L)' 'MNKVLRITLRGELEVFTDSDLAACLREANRLNAERGYVSSVHVVEQEDGHRLTAADCKAAA' A
#
# COMPACT_ATOMS: atom_id res chain seq x y z
N MET A 1 -2.98 11.85 -6.52
CA MET A 1 -3.76 10.85 -5.77
C MET A 1 -2.81 9.80 -5.24
N ASN A 2 -3.02 9.31 -4.02
CA ASN A 2 -2.24 8.23 -3.42
C ASN A 2 -2.70 6.89 -3.98
N LYS A 3 -1.80 5.92 -4.05
CA LYS A 3 -2.02 4.65 -4.73
C LYS A 3 -1.55 3.49 -3.86
N VAL A 4 -2.31 2.41 -3.84
CA VAL A 4 -1.86 1.13 -3.30
C VAL A 4 -1.36 0.29 -4.47
N LEU A 5 -0.10 -0.07 -4.42
CA LEU A 5 0.56 -0.89 -5.42
C LEU A 5 0.81 -2.29 -4.85
N ARG A 6 0.48 -3.31 -5.63
CA ARG A 6 0.86 -4.69 -5.38
C ARG A 6 2.17 -4.99 -6.11
N ILE A 7 3.20 -5.32 -5.36
CA ILE A 7 4.49 -5.76 -5.89
C ILE A 7 4.40 -7.22 -6.28
N THR A 8 4.69 -7.53 -7.54
CA THR A 8 4.71 -8.89 -8.08
C THR A 8 6.00 -9.14 -8.86
N LEU A 9 6.32 -10.42 -9.15
CA LEU A 9 7.45 -10.77 -10.00
C LEU A 9 7.34 -10.22 -11.44
N ARG A 10 6.14 -9.81 -11.88
CA ARG A 10 5.88 -9.25 -13.21
C ARG A 10 5.91 -7.73 -13.25
N GLY A 11 6.17 -7.09 -12.10
CA GLY A 11 6.11 -5.64 -11.93
C GLY A 11 5.05 -5.22 -10.91
N GLU A 12 4.78 -3.92 -10.89
CA GLU A 12 3.87 -3.25 -9.97
C GLU A 12 2.47 -3.17 -10.58
N LEU A 13 1.45 -3.46 -9.77
CA LEU A 13 0.05 -3.36 -10.16
C LEU A 13 -0.66 -2.39 -9.23
N GLU A 14 -1.26 -1.33 -9.77
CA GLU A 14 -2.17 -0.47 -9.02
C GLU A 14 -3.45 -1.24 -8.69
N VAL A 15 -3.79 -1.32 -7.40
CA VAL A 15 -4.96 -2.08 -6.92
C VAL A 15 -6.00 -1.21 -6.23
N PHE A 16 -5.63 0.00 -5.80
CA PHE A 16 -6.52 0.98 -5.18
C PHE A 16 -5.90 2.38 -5.28
N THR A 17 -6.73 3.42 -5.38
CA THR A 17 -6.28 4.82 -5.45
C THR A 17 -7.27 5.71 -4.71
N ASP A 18 -6.77 6.64 -3.89
CA ASP A 18 -7.57 7.60 -3.14
C ASP A 18 -6.78 8.91 -2.89
N SER A 19 -7.49 10.03 -2.75
CA SER A 19 -6.89 11.29 -2.31
C SER A 19 -6.51 11.28 -0.83
N ASP A 20 -7.19 10.50 0.01
CA ASP A 20 -6.88 10.35 1.44
C ASP A 20 -5.81 9.27 1.64
N LEU A 21 -4.64 9.71 2.15
CA LEU A 21 -3.54 8.81 2.48
C LEU A 21 -3.97 7.74 3.50
N ALA A 22 -4.79 8.10 4.48
CA ALA A 22 -5.24 7.17 5.50
C ALA A 22 -6.15 6.08 4.92
N ALA A 23 -6.94 6.39 3.88
CA ALA A 23 -7.72 5.40 3.15
C ALA A 23 -6.82 4.39 2.43
N CYS A 24 -5.78 4.84 1.72
CA CYS A 24 -4.81 3.96 1.07
C CYS A 24 -4.04 3.09 2.07
N LEU A 25 -3.64 3.64 3.22
CA LEU A 25 -2.95 2.89 4.27
C LEU A 25 -3.82 1.78 4.86
N ARG A 26 -5.09 2.09 5.20
CA ARG A 26 -6.06 1.10 5.67
C ARG A 26 -6.25 -0.02 4.67
N GLU A 27 -6.39 0.34 3.39
CA GLU A 27 -6.61 -0.64 2.32
C GLU A 27 -5.40 -1.54 2.09
N ALA A 28 -4.18 -0.98 2.04
CA ALA A 28 -2.95 -1.76 1.94
C ALA A 28 -2.82 -2.75 3.11
N ASN A 29 -3.12 -2.31 4.34
CA ASN A 29 -3.08 -3.17 5.52
C ASN A 29 -4.15 -4.27 5.48
N ARG A 30 -5.38 -3.96 5.05
CA ARG A 30 -6.46 -4.94 4.84
C ARG A 30 -6.04 -6.03 3.84
N LEU A 31 -5.53 -5.63 2.68
CA LEU A 31 -5.09 -6.54 1.62
C LEU A 31 -3.92 -7.43 2.06
N ASN A 32 -2.98 -6.88 2.81
CA ASN A 32 -1.88 -7.65 3.38
C ASN A 32 -2.38 -8.68 4.42
N ALA A 33 -3.30 -8.28 5.30
CA ALA A 33 -3.89 -9.17 6.31
C ALA A 33 -4.70 -10.33 5.69
N GLU A 34 -5.57 -10.05 4.71
CA GLU A 34 -6.40 -11.06 4.03
C GLU A 34 -5.59 -12.16 3.34
N ARG A 35 -4.40 -11.82 2.87
CA ARG A 35 -3.51 -12.75 2.15
C ARG A 35 -2.47 -13.41 3.06
N GLY A 36 -2.47 -13.11 4.35
CA GLY A 36 -1.46 -13.58 5.30
C GLY A 36 -0.06 -13.00 5.06
N TYR A 37 0.04 -11.89 4.32
CA TYR A 37 1.31 -11.21 4.08
C TYR A 37 1.66 -10.33 5.27
N VAL A 38 2.70 -10.71 6.00
CA VAL A 38 3.12 -10.00 7.24
C VAL A 38 3.87 -8.70 6.92
N SER A 39 4.40 -8.57 5.71
CA SER A 39 5.04 -7.34 5.25
C SER A 39 5.25 -7.37 3.73
N SER A 40 4.96 -6.26 3.06
CA SER A 40 5.65 -5.82 1.83
C SER A 40 5.11 -6.22 0.46
N VAL A 41 3.93 -6.85 0.35
CA VAL A 41 3.33 -7.10 -0.99
C VAL A 41 2.52 -5.91 -1.47
N HIS A 42 1.73 -5.28 -0.60
CA HIS A 42 1.02 -4.04 -0.90
C HIS A 42 1.72 -2.86 -0.25
N VAL A 43 2.14 -1.88 -1.05
CA VAL A 43 2.80 -0.63 -0.65
C VAL A 43 1.95 0.56 -1.03
N VAL A 44 2.14 1.69 -0.35
CA VAL A 44 1.44 2.94 -0.69
C VAL A 44 2.42 3.90 -1.35
N GLU A 45 2.07 4.38 -2.54
CA GLU A 45 2.75 5.45 -3.26
C GLU A 45 1.94 6.74 -3.10
N GLN A 46 2.59 7.79 -2.59
CA GLN A 46 1.99 9.10 -2.40
C GLN A 46 1.95 9.88 -3.72
N GLU A 47 1.21 10.99 -3.74
CA GLU A 47 1.07 11.82 -4.95
C GLU A 47 2.40 12.37 -5.48
N ASP A 48 3.38 12.56 -4.61
CA ASP A 48 4.72 13.04 -4.92
C ASP A 48 5.69 11.92 -5.36
N GLY A 49 5.18 10.68 -5.44
CA GLY A 49 5.96 9.48 -5.79
C GLY A 49 6.73 8.89 -4.61
N HIS A 50 6.61 9.44 -3.39
CA HIS A 50 7.19 8.84 -2.21
C HIS A 50 6.49 7.52 -1.85
N ARG A 51 7.25 6.51 -1.45
CA ARG A 51 6.73 5.17 -1.16
C ARG A 51 6.85 4.84 0.31
N LEU A 52 5.71 4.54 0.91
CA LEU A 52 5.62 4.07 2.28
C LEU A 52 5.81 2.56 2.32
N THR A 53 6.78 2.11 3.10
CA THR A 53 7.01 0.68 3.33
C THR A 53 5.87 0.11 4.16
N ALA A 54 5.75 -1.23 4.19
CA ALA A 54 4.77 -1.87 5.07
C ALA A 54 4.99 -1.52 6.55
N ALA A 55 6.22 -1.18 6.96
CA ALA A 55 6.51 -0.72 8.31
C ALA A 55 5.93 0.68 8.56
N ASP A 56 6.08 1.60 7.59
CA ASP A 56 5.50 2.94 7.64
C ASP A 56 3.97 2.87 7.64
N CYS A 57 3.40 1.99 6.81
CA CYS A 57 1.96 1.74 6.79
C CYS A 57 1.41 1.18 8.10
N LYS A 58 2.21 0.41 8.84
CA LYS A 58 1.85 -0.14 10.15
C LYS A 58 2.02 0.88 11.27
N ALA A 59 3.01 1.77 11.17
CA ALA A 59 3.24 2.83 12.14
C ALA A 59 2.19 3.96 12.04
N ALA A 60 1.61 4.15 10.86
CA ALA A 60 0.58 5.15 10.59
C ALA A 60 -0.87 4.64 10.83
N ALA A 61 -1.04 3.38 11.24
CA ALA A 61 -2.34 2.74 11.53
C ALA A 61 -2.73 2.83 13.00
#